data_AF-X8GRA0-F1
#
_entry.id   AF-X8GRA0-F1
#
_cell.length_a   1.000
_cell.length_b   1.000
_cell.length_c   1.000
_cell.angle_alpha   90.00
_cell.angle_beta   90.00
_cell.angle_gamma   90.00
#
_symmetry.space_group_name_H-M   'P 1'
#
loop_
_entity.id
_entity.type
_entity.pdbx_description
1 polymer ?
#
loop_
_entity_poly.entity_id
_entity_poly.type
_entity_poly.pdbx_seq_one_letter_code
_entity_poly.pdbx_strand_id
1 'polypeptide(L)'
;MKYELSTHLVSIKELKNDINAEDYGELNDTWATSIQNAWLKGANLDRHGVVWISSKYLHTLLRVKKDLVNYHLATIARAGADYITGTEFIGLLSNIFDSATTFRRRDYIRYSEKLYILIRDSDKAEVMRARYYEDLTDKKNKLKAQRIKKYKIEIDELTGANLKTQTAEFSHIRSVAIYPDLQLELDNGLIVNKKTHEIITEKGIQNEDDLYTLCLAKGWNTKWYNFYKQTFI
;
A
#
# COMPACT_ATOMS: atom_id res chain seq x y z
N MET A 1 -6.91 -1.77 3.66
CA MET A 1 -6.35 -1.61 2.30
C MET A 1 -6.51 -2.95 1.57
N LYS A 2 -7.48 -3.06 0.64
CA LYS A 2 -7.56 -4.23 -0.24
C LYS A 2 -6.56 -3.98 -1.37
N TYR A 3 -5.39 -4.60 -1.31
CA TYR A 3 -4.46 -4.55 -2.43
C TYR A 3 -5.06 -5.40 -3.56
N GLU A 4 -5.65 -4.75 -4.56
CA GLU A 4 -5.92 -5.41 -5.83
C GLU A 4 -4.60 -5.89 -6.43
N LEU A 5 -4.64 -7.02 -7.15
CA LEU A 5 -3.46 -7.58 -7.78
C LEU A 5 -2.78 -6.52 -8.65
N SER A 6 -1.50 -6.24 -8.41
CA SER A 6 -0.76 -5.32 -9.26
C SER A 6 -0.77 -5.83 -10.71
N THR A 7 -1.15 -4.96 -11.64
CA THR A 7 -1.13 -5.24 -13.07
C THR A 7 0.28 -5.44 -13.62
N HIS A 8 1.31 -5.02 -12.86
CA HIS A 8 2.71 -5.12 -13.22
C HIS A 8 3.53 -5.71 -12.08
N LEU A 9 4.04 -6.92 -12.32
CA LEU A 9 4.91 -7.65 -11.41
C LEU A 9 6.30 -7.78 -12.04
N VAL A 10 7.31 -7.36 -11.29
CA VAL A 10 8.73 -7.39 -11.66
C VAL A 10 9.40 -8.54 -10.94
N SER A 11 10.07 -9.41 -11.71
CA SER A 11 10.76 -10.58 -11.17
C SER A 11 11.95 -10.21 -10.27
N ILE A 12 12.16 -11.00 -9.21
CA ILE A 12 13.30 -10.85 -8.27
C ILE A 12 14.55 -11.64 -8.67
N LYS A 13 14.62 -12.19 -9.90
CA LYS A 13 15.73 -13.05 -10.35
C LYS A 13 17.15 -12.49 -10.12
N GLU A 14 17.32 -11.17 -10.12
CA GLU A 14 18.62 -10.55 -9.84
C GLU A 14 19.09 -10.75 -8.39
N LEU A 15 18.17 -10.95 -7.44
CA LEU A 15 18.46 -11.27 -6.04
C LEU A 15 18.90 -12.72 -5.83
N LYS A 16 19.10 -13.49 -6.91
CA LYS A 16 19.45 -14.93 -6.83
C LYS A 16 20.72 -15.17 -6.04
N ASN A 17 21.74 -14.35 -6.24
CA ASN A 17 23.01 -14.54 -5.55
C ASN A 17 22.84 -14.27 -4.04
N ASP A 18 22.13 -13.21 -3.67
CA ASP A 18 21.86 -12.86 -2.27
C ASP A 18 21.01 -13.94 -1.58
N ILE A 19 19.95 -14.41 -2.23
CA ILE A 19 19.10 -15.50 -1.73
C ILE A 19 19.88 -16.80 -1.54
N ASN A 20 20.79 -17.11 -2.47
CA ASN A 20 21.60 -18.32 -2.40
C ASN A 20 22.72 -18.23 -1.34
N ALA A 21 23.19 -17.01 -1.04
CA ALA A 21 24.21 -16.76 -0.03
C ALA A 21 23.64 -16.71 1.40
N GLU A 22 22.33 -16.53 1.55
CA GLU A 22 21.68 -16.47 2.87
C GLU A 22 21.82 -17.78 3.65
N ASP A 23 22.42 -17.69 4.83
CA ASP A 23 22.72 -18.81 5.71
C ASP A 23 21.45 -19.48 6.26
N TYR A 24 21.33 -20.77 5.98
CA TYR A 24 20.26 -21.64 6.47
C TYR A 24 20.70 -22.51 7.67
N GLY A 25 21.90 -22.31 8.22
CA GLY A 25 22.42 -23.02 9.37
C GLY A 25 22.44 -24.54 9.16
N GLU A 26 21.90 -25.29 10.12
CA GLU A 26 21.87 -26.76 10.09
C GLU A 26 20.66 -27.35 9.35
N LEU A 27 19.93 -26.54 8.57
CA LEU A 27 18.83 -27.03 7.76
C LEU A 27 19.33 -27.98 6.66
N ASN A 28 18.46 -28.90 6.24
CA ASN A 28 18.82 -29.81 5.16
C ASN A 28 18.91 -29.05 3.83
N ASP A 29 20.04 -29.20 3.13
CA ASP A 29 20.35 -28.53 1.86
C ASP A 29 19.24 -28.66 0.82
N THR A 30 18.63 -29.85 0.69
CA THR A 30 17.55 -30.08 -0.29
C THR A 30 16.32 -29.23 0.04
N TRP A 31 15.99 -29.10 1.32
CA TRP A 31 14.86 -28.29 1.76
C TRP A 31 15.16 -26.79 1.71
N ALA A 32 16.36 -26.37 2.15
CA ALA A 32 16.79 -24.98 2.03
C ALA A 32 16.77 -24.53 0.55
N THR A 33 17.37 -25.34 -0.32
CA THR A 33 17.35 -25.15 -1.78
C THR A 33 15.93 -25.10 -2.34
N SER A 34 15.00 -25.93 -1.83
CA SER A 34 13.61 -25.90 -2.25
C SER A 34 12.91 -24.60 -1.85
N ILE A 35 13.22 -24.03 -0.68
CA ILE A 35 12.67 -22.76 -0.21
C ILE A 35 13.22 -21.60 -1.04
N GLN A 36 14.54 -21.55 -1.26
CA GLN A 36 15.18 -20.56 -2.14
C GLN A 36 14.56 -20.57 -3.55
N ASN A 37 14.40 -21.76 -4.14
CA ASN A 37 13.78 -21.91 -5.46
C ASN A 37 12.30 -21.48 -5.47
N ALA A 38 11.56 -21.72 -4.39
CA ALA A 38 10.17 -21.29 -4.26
C ALA A 38 10.07 -19.77 -4.22
N TRP A 39 10.99 -19.08 -3.52
CA TRP A 39 11.08 -17.62 -3.56
C TRP A 39 11.42 -17.11 -4.96
N LEU A 40 12.48 -17.61 -5.58
CA LEU A 40 12.95 -17.17 -6.91
C LEU A 40 11.91 -17.34 -8.03
N LYS A 41 11.05 -18.36 -7.92
CA LYS A 41 10.00 -18.64 -8.92
C LYS A 41 8.64 -18.05 -8.54
N GLY A 42 8.41 -17.81 -7.26
CA GLY A 42 7.11 -17.47 -6.70
C GLY A 42 6.94 -16.02 -6.29
N ALA A 43 8.03 -15.28 -6.07
CA ALA A 43 7.97 -13.90 -5.62
C ALA A 43 8.31 -12.89 -6.71
N ASN A 44 7.63 -11.74 -6.65
CA ASN A 44 7.81 -10.60 -7.53
C ASN A 44 7.64 -9.32 -6.71
N LEU A 45 8.12 -8.19 -7.23
CA LEU A 45 7.83 -6.85 -6.70
C LEU A 45 6.83 -6.15 -7.60
N ASP A 46 5.88 -5.41 -7.03
CA ASP A 46 5.07 -4.48 -7.82
C ASP A 46 5.76 -3.12 -7.99
N ARG A 47 5.11 -2.20 -8.71
CA ARG A 47 5.59 -0.83 -8.90
C ARG A 47 5.82 -0.05 -7.60
N HIS A 48 5.19 -0.47 -6.50
CA HIS A 48 5.34 0.13 -5.17
C HIS A 48 6.50 -0.50 -4.38
N GLY A 49 7.24 -1.45 -4.98
CA GLY A 49 8.25 -2.23 -4.28
C GLY A 49 7.65 -3.18 -3.22
N VAL A 50 6.36 -3.50 -3.31
CA VAL A 50 5.69 -4.47 -2.43
C VAL A 50 5.93 -5.88 -2.97
N VAL A 51 6.26 -6.81 -2.08
CA VAL A 51 6.45 -8.23 -2.44
C VAL A 51 5.10 -8.90 -2.68
N TRP A 52 4.97 -9.59 -3.80
CA TRP A 52 3.83 -10.43 -4.18
C TRP A 52 4.28 -11.87 -4.35
N ILE A 53 3.55 -12.81 -3.74
CA ILE A 53 3.94 -14.21 -3.61
C ILE A 53 2.84 -15.07 -4.23
N SER A 54 3.22 -15.91 -5.19
CA SER A 54 2.29 -16.81 -5.87
C SER A 54 1.85 -17.94 -4.95
N SER A 55 0.53 -18.15 -4.89
CA SER A 55 -0.12 -19.21 -4.12
C SER A 55 0.38 -20.60 -4.48
N LYS A 56 0.87 -20.79 -5.71
CA LYS A 56 1.47 -22.04 -6.18
C LYS A 56 2.64 -22.52 -5.30
N TYR A 57 3.40 -21.61 -4.71
CA TYR A 57 4.61 -21.94 -3.95
C TYR A 57 4.42 -21.86 -2.43
N LEU A 58 3.24 -21.43 -1.95
CA LEU A 58 2.98 -21.24 -0.52
C LEU A 58 3.14 -22.51 0.32
N HIS A 59 2.81 -23.68 -0.21
CA HIS A 59 3.00 -24.94 0.50
C HIS A 59 4.46 -25.16 0.95
N THR A 60 5.42 -24.79 0.11
CA THR A 60 6.86 -24.85 0.43
C THR A 60 7.24 -23.73 1.40
N LEU A 61 6.85 -22.50 1.11
CA LEU A 61 7.25 -21.31 1.87
C LEU A 61 6.69 -21.30 3.30
N LEU A 62 5.43 -21.71 3.47
CA LEU A 62 4.75 -21.77 4.76
C LEU A 62 5.01 -23.10 5.50
N ARG A 63 5.70 -24.06 4.87
CA ARG A 63 5.90 -25.42 5.39
C ARG A 63 4.57 -26.10 5.78
N VAL A 64 3.65 -26.15 4.83
CA VAL A 64 2.33 -26.82 4.95
C VAL A 64 2.12 -27.81 3.82
N LYS A 65 1.12 -28.69 3.98
CA LYS A 65 0.74 -29.60 2.90
C LYS A 65 0.07 -28.82 1.76
N LYS A 66 0.25 -29.28 0.52
CA LYS A 66 -0.22 -28.58 -0.69
C LYS A 66 -1.74 -28.42 -0.76
N ASP A 67 -2.47 -29.41 -0.28
CA ASP A 67 -3.93 -29.43 -0.16
C ASP A 67 -4.48 -28.43 0.87
N LEU A 68 -3.67 -28.03 1.87
CA LEU A 68 -4.06 -27.07 2.90
C LEU A 68 -3.84 -25.61 2.52
N VAL A 69 -3.23 -25.31 1.36
CA VAL A 69 -2.96 -23.92 0.94
C VAL A 69 -4.24 -23.11 0.85
N ASN A 70 -5.29 -23.62 0.20
CA ASN A 70 -6.55 -22.91 0.06
C ASN A 70 -7.26 -22.69 1.40
N TYR A 71 -7.11 -23.62 2.35
CA TYR A 71 -7.62 -23.45 3.71
C TYR A 71 -6.95 -22.25 4.40
N HIS A 72 -5.63 -22.16 4.34
CA HIS A 72 -4.90 -21.02 4.92
C HIS A 72 -5.22 -19.70 4.20
N LEU A 73 -5.37 -19.71 2.88
CA LEU A 73 -5.80 -18.52 2.14
C LEU A 73 -7.21 -18.06 2.55
N ALA A 74 -8.12 -19.00 2.85
CA ALA A 74 -9.46 -18.67 3.30
C ALA A 74 -9.48 -17.92 4.65
N THR A 75 -8.53 -18.19 5.56
CA THR A 75 -8.47 -17.52 6.87
C THR A 75 -8.15 -16.02 6.78
N ILE A 76 -7.63 -15.57 5.63
CA ILE A 76 -7.38 -14.16 5.33
C ILE A 76 -8.31 -13.62 4.23
N ALA A 77 -9.42 -14.31 3.95
CA ALA A 77 -10.38 -13.96 2.89
C ALA A 77 -9.75 -13.88 1.47
N ARG A 78 -8.78 -14.76 1.18
CA ARG A 78 -8.07 -14.86 -0.12
C ARG A 78 -8.19 -16.23 -0.78
N ALA A 79 -9.23 -17.01 -0.44
CA ALA A 79 -9.44 -18.33 -1.03
C ALA A 79 -9.42 -18.26 -2.57
N GLY A 80 -8.62 -19.12 -3.21
CA GLY A 80 -8.48 -19.15 -4.67
C GLY A 80 -7.66 -18.02 -5.29
N ALA A 81 -7.08 -17.11 -4.50
CA ALA A 81 -6.21 -16.07 -5.04
C ALA A 81 -4.93 -16.65 -5.63
N ASP A 82 -4.52 -16.16 -6.80
CA ASP A 82 -3.26 -16.57 -7.44
C ASP A 82 -2.01 -16.01 -6.73
N TYR A 83 -2.18 -14.87 -6.06
CA TYR A 83 -1.12 -14.19 -5.32
C TYR A 83 -1.63 -13.55 -4.03
N ILE A 84 -0.73 -13.47 -3.06
CA ILE A 84 -0.88 -12.70 -1.83
C ILE A 84 0.28 -11.70 -1.69
N THR A 85 0.07 -10.65 -0.91
CA THR A 85 1.09 -9.66 -0.56
C THR A 85 2.03 -10.21 0.52
N GLY A 86 3.21 -9.59 0.65
CA GLY A 86 4.17 -9.88 1.71
C GLY A 86 3.59 -9.75 3.13
N THR A 87 2.74 -8.74 3.35
CA THR A 87 2.03 -8.53 4.63
C THR A 87 1.11 -9.70 4.95
N GLU A 88 0.29 -10.13 3.97
CA GLU A 88 -0.60 -11.28 4.12
C GLU A 88 0.19 -12.58 4.35
N PHE A 89 1.30 -12.76 3.64
CA PHE A 89 2.19 -13.89 3.81
C PHE A 89 2.79 -13.97 5.21
N ILE A 90 3.30 -12.87 5.75
CA ILE A 90 3.87 -12.85 7.11
C ILE A 90 2.80 -13.12 8.18
N GLY A 91 1.59 -12.59 8.00
CA GLY A 91 0.46 -12.94 8.87
C GLY A 91 0.17 -14.44 8.87
N LEU A 92 0.11 -15.07 7.69
CA LEU A 92 -0.06 -16.53 7.58
C LEU A 92 1.11 -17.31 8.18
N LEU A 93 2.34 -16.87 7.88
CA LEU A 93 3.56 -17.51 8.35
C LEU A 93 3.64 -17.50 9.89
N SER A 94 3.29 -16.38 10.54
CA SER A 94 3.22 -16.26 12.01
C SER A 94 2.24 -17.26 12.61
N ASN A 95 1.01 -17.32 12.09
CA ASN A 95 -0.01 -18.28 12.57
C ASN A 95 0.47 -19.74 12.45
N ILE A 96 1.19 -20.05 11.36
CA ILE A 96 1.73 -21.38 11.13
C ILE A 96 2.96 -21.66 12.02
N PHE A 97 3.78 -20.66 12.29
CA PHE A 97 4.90 -20.73 13.22
C PHE A 97 4.43 -21.07 14.64
N ASP A 98 3.40 -20.37 15.13
CA ASP A 98 2.88 -20.56 16.49
C ASP A 98 2.30 -21.97 16.70
N SER A 99 1.64 -22.50 15.67
CA SER A 99 1.08 -23.86 15.66
C SER A 99 2.11 -24.96 15.33
N ALA A 100 3.36 -24.62 15.03
CA ALA A 100 4.37 -25.61 14.68
C ALA A 100 4.82 -26.41 15.92
N THR A 101 4.67 -27.73 15.84
CA THR A 101 4.91 -28.68 16.94
C THR A 101 6.36 -29.12 17.10
N THR A 102 7.25 -28.78 16.16
CA THR A 102 8.67 -29.19 16.20
C THR A 102 9.60 -28.02 15.92
N PHE A 103 10.75 -28.00 16.60
CA PHE A 103 11.81 -27.00 16.37
C PHE A 103 12.25 -26.98 14.92
N ARG A 104 12.50 -28.15 14.32
CA ARG A 104 12.90 -28.24 12.92
C ARG A 104 11.92 -27.59 11.95
N ARG A 105 10.61 -27.74 12.18
CA ARG A 105 9.59 -27.07 11.36
C ARG A 105 9.67 -25.55 11.53
N ARG A 106 9.85 -25.07 12.76
CA ARG A 106 10.03 -23.64 13.08
C ARG A 106 11.28 -23.07 12.40
N ASP A 107 12.37 -23.81 12.32
CA ASP A 107 13.61 -23.34 11.69
C ASP A 107 13.46 -23.17 10.17
N TYR A 108 12.75 -24.08 9.49
CA TYR A 108 12.41 -23.88 8.06
C TYR A 108 11.51 -22.66 7.84
N ILE A 109 10.54 -22.43 8.73
CA ILE A 109 9.64 -21.28 8.66
C ILE A 109 10.44 -19.97 8.84
N ARG A 110 11.32 -19.92 9.84
CA ARG A 110 12.25 -18.80 10.07
C ARG A 110 13.15 -18.55 8.87
N TYR A 111 13.65 -19.60 8.24
CA TYR A 111 14.46 -19.43 7.03
C TYR A 111 13.66 -18.81 5.88
N SER A 112 12.41 -19.23 5.68
CA SER A 112 11.53 -18.58 4.70
C SER A 112 11.23 -17.12 5.06
N GLU A 113 11.11 -16.78 6.34
CA GLU A 113 10.95 -15.40 6.83
C GLU A 113 12.19 -14.53 6.55
N LYS A 114 13.39 -15.06 6.84
CA LYS A 114 14.66 -14.36 6.53
C LYS A 114 14.74 -13.99 5.05
N LEU A 115 14.44 -14.94 4.16
CA LEU A 115 14.44 -14.69 2.72
C LEU A 115 13.39 -13.65 2.30
N TYR A 116 12.20 -13.65 2.93
CA TYR A 116 11.23 -12.58 2.72
C TYR A 116 11.80 -11.19 3.09
N ILE A 117 12.43 -11.08 4.26
CA ILE A 117 13.02 -9.82 4.74
C ILE A 117 14.11 -9.35 3.77
N LEU A 118 15.01 -10.26 3.36
CA LEU A 118 16.05 -9.98 2.36
C LEU A 118 15.45 -9.42 1.06
N ILE A 119 14.37 -10.02 0.56
CA ILE A 119 13.72 -9.55 -0.68
C ILE A 119 13.05 -8.18 -0.45
N ARG A 120 12.32 -8.02 0.66
CA ARG A 120 11.59 -6.79 1.02
C ARG A 120 12.53 -5.58 1.19
N ASP A 121 13.71 -5.83 1.73
CA ASP A 121 14.70 -4.82 2.10
C ASP A 121 15.85 -4.72 1.09
N SER A 122 15.76 -5.43 -0.04
CA SER A 122 16.72 -5.34 -1.12
C SER A 122 16.78 -3.93 -1.73
N ASP A 123 17.96 -3.53 -2.19
CA ASP A 123 18.18 -2.28 -2.95
C ASP A 123 17.18 -2.13 -4.09
N LYS A 124 16.85 -3.24 -4.77
CA LYS A 124 15.83 -3.26 -5.83
C LYS A 124 14.48 -2.76 -5.30
N ALA A 125 13.99 -3.34 -4.21
CA ALA A 125 12.71 -2.97 -3.63
C ALA A 125 12.73 -1.52 -3.11
N GLU A 126 13.85 -1.09 -2.52
CA GLU A 126 14.03 0.29 -2.05
C GLU A 126 14.00 1.30 -3.20
N VAL A 127 14.77 1.07 -4.27
CA VAL A 127 14.78 1.94 -5.46
C VAL A 127 13.39 2.01 -6.10
N MET A 128 12.65 0.90 -6.15
CA MET A 128 11.27 0.89 -6.66
C MET A 128 10.34 1.74 -5.78
N ARG A 129 10.45 1.62 -4.45
CA ARG A 129 9.71 2.46 -3.50
C ARG A 129 10.03 3.94 -3.70
N ALA A 130 11.32 4.29 -3.75
CA ALA A 130 11.77 5.67 -3.92
C ALA A 130 11.21 6.30 -5.20
N ARG A 131 11.37 5.63 -6.35
CA ARG A 131 10.85 6.10 -7.64
C ARG A 131 9.33 6.26 -7.64
N TYR A 132 8.61 5.37 -6.98
CA TYR A 132 7.17 5.49 -6.85
C TYR A 132 6.78 6.74 -6.05
N TYR A 133 7.45 7.02 -4.93
CA TYR A 133 7.18 8.22 -4.14
C TYR A 133 7.58 9.52 -4.84
N GLU A 134 8.64 9.52 -5.64
CA GLU A 134 9.01 10.64 -6.50
C GLU A 134 7.91 10.93 -7.53
N ASP A 135 7.45 9.89 -8.26
CA ASP A 135 6.35 10.01 -9.23
C ASP A 135 5.03 10.47 -8.57
N LEU A 136 4.71 9.93 -7.39
CA LEU A 136 3.57 10.41 -6.60
C LEU A 136 3.70 11.89 -6.25
N THR A 137 4.87 12.34 -5.82
CA THR A 137 5.12 13.74 -5.45
C THR A 137 4.92 14.65 -6.65
N ASP A 138 5.48 14.28 -7.81
CA ASP A 138 5.32 15.02 -9.06
C ASP A 138 3.86 15.10 -9.51
N LYS A 139 3.09 14.02 -9.33
CA LYS A 139 1.66 14.00 -9.63
C LYS A 139 0.86 14.87 -8.65
N LYS A 140 1.15 14.79 -7.35
CA LYS A 140 0.50 15.63 -6.32
C LYS A 140 0.72 17.11 -6.57
N ASN A 141 1.93 17.51 -6.94
CA ASN A 141 2.26 18.89 -7.28
C ASN A 141 1.43 19.45 -8.46
N LYS A 142 0.89 18.57 -9.32
CA LYS A 142 0.05 18.96 -10.46
C LYS A 142 -1.44 19.05 -10.12
N LEU A 143 -1.90 18.46 -9.00
CA LEU A 143 -3.34 18.40 -8.66
C LEU A 143 -3.99 19.77 -8.58
N LYS A 144 -3.34 20.75 -7.93
CA LYS A 144 -3.83 22.13 -7.86
C LYS A 144 -4.11 22.70 -9.24
N ALA A 145 -3.12 22.66 -10.14
CA ALA A 145 -3.24 23.21 -11.49
C ALA A 145 -4.28 22.45 -12.32
N GLN A 146 -4.33 21.12 -12.20
CA GLN A 146 -5.30 20.28 -12.88
C GLN A 146 -6.74 20.59 -12.44
N ARG A 147 -6.97 20.75 -11.13
CA ARG A 147 -8.30 21.03 -10.58
C ARG A 147 -8.79 22.42 -10.96
N ILE A 148 -7.94 23.44 -10.80
CA ILE A 148 -8.24 24.82 -11.23
C ILE A 148 -8.62 24.84 -12.71
N LYS A 149 -7.86 24.15 -13.56
CA LYS A 149 -8.14 24.06 -14.99
C LYS A 149 -9.45 23.31 -15.30
N LYS A 150 -9.69 22.16 -14.66
CA LYS A 150 -10.88 21.31 -14.89
C LYS A 150 -12.17 22.03 -14.53
N TYR A 151 -12.19 22.68 -13.36
CA TYR A 151 -13.40 23.29 -12.80
C TYR A 151 -13.46 24.81 -12.97
N LYS A 152 -12.46 25.42 -13.63
CA LYS A 152 -12.36 26.88 -13.85
C LYS A 152 -12.51 27.66 -12.54
N ILE A 153 -11.72 27.28 -11.55
CA ILE A 153 -11.84 27.81 -10.18
C ILE A 153 -11.16 29.19 -10.11
N GLU A 154 -11.94 30.19 -9.71
CA GLU A 154 -11.48 31.59 -9.53
C GLU A 154 -11.61 32.08 -8.08
N ILE A 155 -12.29 31.29 -7.23
CA ILE A 155 -12.57 31.58 -5.83
C ILE A 155 -12.13 30.42 -4.94
N ASP A 156 -11.88 30.71 -3.67
CA ASP A 156 -11.71 29.70 -2.64
C ASP A 156 -13.01 28.89 -2.51
N GLU A 157 -12.92 27.57 -2.75
CA GLU A 157 -14.10 26.71 -2.88
C GLU A 157 -14.92 26.57 -1.59
N LEU A 158 -14.32 26.87 -0.43
CA LEU A 158 -14.99 26.83 0.88
C LEU A 158 -15.51 28.21 1.27
N THR A 159 -14.70 29.25 1.18
CA THR A 159 -15.04 30.57 1.73
C THR A 159 -15.73 31.49 0.72
N GLY A 160 -15.61 31.21 -0.58
CA GLY A 160 -16.08 32.08 -1.66
C GLY A 160 -15.24 33.34 -1.86
N ALA A 161 -14.17 33.53 -1.09
CA ALA A 161 -13.25 34.66 -1.27
C ALA A 161 -12.46 34.54 -2.58
N ASN A 162 -11.99 35.67 -3.11
CA ASN A 162 -11.11 35.67 -4.29
C ASN A 162 -9.90 34.75 -4.08
N LEU A 163 -9.62 33.92 -5.07
CA LEU A 163 -8.53 32.97 -4.98
C LEU A 163 -7.19 33.67 -5.19
N LYS A 164 -6.26 33.46 -4.25
CA LYS A 164 -4.87 33.89 -4.39
C LYS A 164 -4.09 32.79 -5.09
N THR A 165 -4.19 32.68 -6.41
CA THR A 165 -3.68 31.53 -7.19
C THR A 165 -2.23 31.17 -6.89
N GLN A 166 -1.36 32.14 -6.58
CA GLN A 166 0.04 31.88 -6.23
C GLN A 166 0.19 31.10 -4.91
N THR A 167 -0.63 31.40 -3.90
CA THR A 167 -0.53 30.84 -2.54
C THR A 167 -1.67 29.89 -2.17
N ALA A 168 -2.66 29.73 -3.04
CA ALA A 168 -3.72 28.74 -2.87
C ALA A 168 -3.14 27.32 -2.85
N GLU A 169 -3.81 26.44 -2.13
CA GLU A 169 -3.38 25.07 -1.88
C GLU A 169 -4.48 24.08 -2.29
N PHE A 170 -4.07 22.87 -2.65
CA PHE A 170 -4.98 21.75 -2.84
C PHE A 170 -5.15 21.08 -1.48
N SER A 171 -6.29 21.29 -0.83
CA SER A 171 -6.64 20.71 0.45
C SER A 171 -7.40 19.40 0.22
N HIS A 172 -6.84 18.28 0.67
CA HIS A 172 -7.54 17.00 0.60
C HIS A 172 -8.75 16.98 1.55
N ILE A 173 -9.89 16.45 1.08
CA ILE A 173 -11.11 16.30 1.88
C ILE A 173 -10.92 15.14 2.88
N ARG A 174 -10.59 13.95 2.36
CA ARG A 174 -10.12 12.82 3.17
C ARG A 174 -8.60 12.83 3.22
N SER A 175 -8.08 12.81 4.44
CA SER A 175 -6.64 12.89 4.72
C SER A 175 -5.86 11.75 4.05
N VAL A 176 -4.76 12.11 3.38
CA VAL A 176 -3.86 11.14 2.72
C VAL A 176 -3.24 10.15 3.71
N ALA A 177 -3.10 10.54 4.98
CA ALA A 177 -2.54 9.66 6.00
C ALA A 177 -3.46 8.47 6.31
N ILE A 178 -4.77 8.65 6.21
CA ILE A 178 -5.78 7.61 6.48
C ILE A 178 -6.26 6.95 5.18
N TYR A 179 -6.34 7.73 4.09
CA TYR A 179 -6.87 7.32 2.80
C TYR A 179 -5.81 7.54 1.68
N PRO A 180 -4.67 6.82 1.72
CA PRO A 180 -3.57 7.01 0.76
C PRO A 180 -3.96 6.69 -0.69
N ASP A 181 -4.96 5.84 -0.88
CA ASP A 181 -5.58 5.49 -2.14
C ASP A 181 -6.27 6.68 -2.83
N LEU A 182 -6.74 7.67 -2.07
CA LEU A 182 -7.39 8.87 -2.60
C LEU A 182 -6.42 10.04 -2.84
N GLN A 183 -5.11 9.84 -2.67
CA GLN A 183 -4.15 10.95 -2.65
C GLN A 183 -3.98 11.68 -3.99
N LEU A 184 -4.25 10.98 -5.10
CA LEU A 184 -4.20 11.52 -6.46
C LEU A 184 -5.60 11.82 -7.03
N GLU A 185 -6.65 11.55 -6.25
CA GLU A 185 -8.03 11.78 -6.69
C GLU A 185 -8.31 13.27 -6.69
N LEU A 186 -8.55 13.82 -7.88
CA LEU A 186 -8.78 15.25 -8.07
C LEU A 186 -10.04 15.73 -7.35
N ASP A 187 -11.02 14.84 -7.22
CA ASP A 187 -12.29 15.07 -6.54
C ASP A 187 -12.21 14.80 -5.02
N ASN A 188 -11.07 14.29 -4.54
CA ASN A 188 -10.70 14.26 -3.12
C ASN A 188 -9.95 15.51 -2.64
N GLY A 189 -10.09 16.64 -3.33
CA GLY A 189 -9.59 17.88 -2.79
C GLY A 189 -10.33 19.10 -3.27
N LEU A 190 -10.06 20.21 -2.59
CA LEU A 190 -10.62 21.52 -2.84
C LEU A 190 -9.47 22.54 -2.94
N ILE A 191 -9.65 23.54 -3.79
CA ILE A 191 -8.75 24.67 -3.94
C ILE A 191 -9.16 25.74 -2.95
N VAL A 192 -8.30 25.96 -1.97
CA VAL A 192 -8.55 26.89 -0.88
C VAL A 192 -7.35 27.84 -0.73
N ASN A 193 -7.60 29.03 -0.20
CA ASN A 193 -6.52 29.96 0.15
C ASN A 193 -5.72 29.40 1.33
N LYS A 194 -4.42 29.72 1.40
CA LYS A 194 -3.51 29.26 2.46
C LYS A 194 -4.09 29.36 3.87
N LYS A 195 -4.70 30.51 4.22
CA LYS A 195 -5.32 30.73 5.55
C LYS A 195 -6.47 29.76 5.82
N THR A 196 -7.27 29.42 4.80
CA THR A 196 -8.34 28.43 4.93
C THR A 196 -7.74 27.05 5.19
N HIS A 197 -6.68 26.69 4.47
CA HIS A 197 -5.98 25.41 4.66
C HIS A 197 -5.29 25.30 6.04
N GLU A 198 -4.70 26.38 6.54
CA GLU A 198 -4.12 26.46 7.89
C GLU A 198 -5.18 26.14 8.95
N ILE A 199 -6.39 26.72 8.84
CA ILE A 199 -7.50 26.43 9.76
C ILE A 199 -7.92 24.96 9.70
N ILE A 200 -8.00 24.36 8.50
CA ILE A 200 -8.34 22.94 8.34
C ILE A 200 -7.28 22.07 9.03
N THR A 201 -6.01 22.38 8.82
CA THR A 201 -4.88 21.64 9.40
C THR A 201 -4.86 21.76 10.93
N GLU A 202 -5.00 22.97 11.48
CA GLU A 202 -5.03 23.23 12.92
C GLU A 202 -6.18 22.52 13.63
N LYS A 203 -7.31 22.34 12.93
CA LYS A 203 -8.47 21.61 13.45
C LYS A 203 -8.35 20.10 13.33
N GLY A 204 -7.27 19.59 12.72
CA GLY A 204 -7.01 18.16 12.62
C GLY A 204 -8.05 17.41 11.80
N ILE A 205 -8.69 18.08 10.84
CA ILE A 205 -9.73 17.49 9.98
C ILE A 205 -9.19 16.28 9.23
N GLN A 206 -9.85 15.13 9.34
CA GLN A 206 -9.37 13.88 8.71
C GLN A 206 -10.27 13.34 7.60
N ASN A 207 -11.55 13.70 7.61
CA ASN A 207 -12.55 13.17 6.69
C ASN A 207 -13.57 14.23 6.27
N GLU A 208 -14.45 13.84 5.36
CA GLU A 208 -15.48 14.71 4.79
C GLU A 208 -16.53 15.18 5.81
N ASP A 209 -16.87 14.36 6.80
CA ASP A 209 -17.88 14.69 7.80
C ASP A 209 -17.32 15.73 8.80
N ASP A 210 -16.04 15.60 9.17
CA ASP A 210 -15.29 16.58 9.96
C ASP A 210 -15.22 17.93 9.22
N LEU A 211 -14.84 17.91 7.93
CA LEU A 211 -14.72 19.12 7.12
C LEU A 211 -16.08 19.80 6.95
N TYR A 212 -17.14 19.03 6.71
CA TYR A 212 -18.51 19.54 6.62
C TYR A 212 -18.94 20.23 7.92
N THR A 213 -18.64 19.62 9.07
CA THR A 213 -18.92 20.20 10.39
C THR A 213 -18.17 21.52 10.60
N LEU A 214 -16.90 21.59 10.21
CA LEU A 214 -16.13 22.84 10.22
C LEU A 214 -16.76 23.91 9.31
N CYS A 215 -17.19 23.52 8.11
CA CYS A 215 -17.84 24.43 7.18
C CYS A 215 -19.11 25.03 7.77
N LEU A 216 -19.97 24.22 8.39
CA LEU A 216 -21.18 24.70 9.07
C LEU A 216 -20.84 25.70 10.19
N ALA A 217 -19.87 25.37 11.04
CA ALA A 217 -19.47 26.23 12.16
C ALA A 217 -18.88 27.58 11.70
N LYS A 218 -18.29 27.63 10.51
CA LYS A 218 -17.65 28.82 9.94
C LYS A 218 -18.52 29.58 8.94
N GLY A 219 -19.70 29.07 8.61
CA GLY A 219 -20.56 29.61 7.54
C GLY A 219 -19.94 29.48 6.15
N TRP A 220 -19.12 28.45 5.92
CA TRP A 220 -18.50 28.15 4.63
C TRP A 220 -19.40 27.30 3.73
N ASN A 221 -19.07 27.25 2.45
CA ASN A 221 -19.76 26.47 1.44
C ASN A 221 -19.71 24.96 1.73
N THR A 222 -20.88 24.32 1.68
CA THR A 222 -21.08 22.90 1.93
C THR A 222 -21.57 22.13 0.71
N LYS A 223 -21.74 22.77 -0.46
CA LYS A 223 -22.29 22.14 -1.67
C LYS A 223 -21.48 20.95 -2.17
N TRP A 224 -20.17 20.94 -1.90
CA TRP A 224 -19.27 19.86 -2.27
C TRP A 224 -19.60 18.53 -1.57
N TYR A 225 -20.21 18.58 -0.37
CA TYR A 225 -20.36 17.42 0.50
C TYR A 225 -21.25 16.33 -0.10
N ASN A 226 -22.44 16.68 -0.59
CA ASN A 226 -23.37 15.69 -1.15
C ASN A 226 -22.79 15.03 -2.41
N PHE A 227 -22.14 15.82 -3.29
CA PHE A 227 -21.45 15.30 -4.46
C PHE A 227 -20.32 14.34 -4.05
N TYR A 228 -19.53 14.72 -3.04
CA TYR A 228 -18.43 13.91 -2.54
C TYR A 228 -18.93 12.57 -2.00
N LYS A 229 -19.96 12.57 -1.13
CA LYS A 229 -20.55 11.34 -0.59
C LYS A 229 -21.05 10.43 -1.71
N GLN A 230 -21.71 10.96 -2.75
CA GLN A 230 -22.18 10.15 -3.88
C GLN A 230 -21.04 9.54 -4.72
N THR A 231 -19.88 10.20 -4.75
CA THR A 231 -18.74 9.78 -5.56
C THR A 231 -17.89 8.71 -4.86
N PHE A 232 -17.77 8.76 -3.53
CA PHE A 232 -16.82 7.95 -2.75
C PHE A 232 -17.49 7.05 -1.70
N ILE A 233 -18.64 6.45 -2.04
CA ILE A 233 -19.35 5.44 -1.22
C ILE A 233 -18.56 4.14 -1.13
#